data_AF-A0A7C3NB33-F1
#
_entry.id   AF-A0A7C3NB33-F1
#
_cell.length_a   1.000
_cell.length_b   1.000
_cell.length_c   1.000
_cell.angle_alpha   90.00
_cell.angle_beta   90.00
_cell.angle_gamma   90.00
#
_symmetry.space_group_name_H-M   'P 1'
#
loop_
_entity.id
_entity.type
_entity.pdbx_description
1 polymer ?
#
loop_
_entity_poly.entity_id
_entity_poly.type
_entity_poly.pdbx_seq_one_letter_code
_entity_poly.pdbx_strand_id
1 'polypeptide(L)'
;MAIPLIEEDEVIEIERDPWIDNIFRPLLVTIMIMCLNISIVNLVRLANPAWRGTYFLIAMFLTTVEAIYSYRVLQRYTTLGVSKFRYRLAEWAVLILMIKLLGFMGKPLSSIQTEIQAMWQTPSLFFGSTEFFVSFVLALLAWSAATQTIADFETLYDPYVDNRATLDSLAERFFWGGILLVLISGVTQWISLYGVRSLINWQRPNLGGVVFNVLVYFMLGLILLSQINLTRLMIRWRLQKMTAPVEITRRWAKYGFIFLGLVTLIAFLLPTRYTLGFLEIANIVVQFLIDAFMFVFQLILLLLTLPLSWLFNLLGIVPPGPGETGRPEIPPIPDVPPGTSYPWLEVLRSLIFWLAALAIIGYLLKIYLDDHPEVKEAFKKFKPFALIMGLLAQLWSLLRGWTQAGLEMLPKSSPFFQKRGDRSSGEAVGWFRRRNLSARDRIVYYYLNLLDHAQKQGPARKGSQTPYEYEPNLQQSAPDVEGEIHDITDVFVRARYSQSSFTDQQASLVQWEWRQIKKALRRKNQPDQ
;
A
#
# COMPACT_ATOMS: atom_id res chain seq x y z
N MET A 1 18.56 23.81 -52.14
CA MET A 1 17.38 23.47 -51.32
C MET A 1 17.91 22.92 -50.02
N ALA A 2 18.11 23.81 -49.04
CA ALA A 2 18.73 23.46 -47.76
C ALA A 2 17.68 22.76 -46.89
N ILE A 3 18.03 21.59 -46.36
CA ILE A 3 17.26 20.89 -45.34
C ILE A 3 17.23 21.83 -44.12
N PRO A 4 16.06 22.23 -43.59
CA PRO A 4 16.04 23.00 -42.37
C PRO A 4 16.57 22.10 -41.26
N LEU A 5 17.73 22.48 -40.70
CA LEU A 5 18.26 21.92 -39.48
C LEU A 5 17.16 22.07 -38.42
N ILE A 6 16.62 20.95 -37.97
CA ILE A 6 15.79 20.88 -36.78
C ILE A 6 16.66 21.46 -35.67
N GLU A 7 16.32 22.65 -35.18
CA GLU A 7 16.91 23.19 -33.96
C GLU A 7 16.79 22.10 -32.90
N GLU A 8 17.92 21.63 -32.38
CA GLU A 8 17.97 20.68 -31.28
C GLU A 8 17.03 21.21 -30.20
N ASP A 9 15.93 20.47 -29.97
CA ASP A 9 14.96 20.73 -28.93
C ASP A 9 15.71 21.18 -27.67
N GLU A 10 15.35 22.34 -27.13
CA GLU A 10 15.88 22.85 -25.87
C GLU A 10 15.61 21.78 -24.79
N VAL A 11 16.57 20.87 -24.58
CA VAL A 11 16.45 19.74 -23.67
C VAL A 11 16.19 20.35 -22.31
N ILE A 12 14.99 20.16 -21.78
CA ILE A 12 14.61 20.71 -20.49
C ILE A 12 15.43 19.98 -19.43
N GLU A 13 16.58 20.55 -19.07
CA GLU A 13 17.40 20.04 -17.98
C GLU A 13 16.65 20.23 -16.66
N ILE A 14 16.21 19.11 -16.10
CA ILE A 14 15.57 19.10 -14.79
C ILE A 14 16.68 19.23 -13.75
N GLU A 15 16.71 20.38 -13.07
CA GLU A 15 17.62 20.65 -11.96
C GLU A 15 17.45 19.60 -10.86
N ARG A 16 18.53 18.88 -10.58
CA ARG A 16 18.59 17.80 -9.60
C ARG A 16 19.19 18.34 -8.31
N ASP A 17 18.60 17.97 -7.17
CA ASP A 17 19.22 18.25 -5.87
C ASP A 17 20.31 17.19 -5.61
N PRO A 18 21.60 17.57 -5.63
CA PRO A 18 22.70 16.63 -5.48
C PRO A 18 22.69 15.95 -4.11
N TRP A 19 22.11 16.56 -3.07
CA TRP A 19 22.03 15.96 -1.74
C TRP A 19 20.98 14.85 -1.70
N ILE A 20 19.80 15.10 -2.30
CA ILE A 20 18.72 14.11 -2.34
C ILE A 20 19.16 12.90 -3.15
N ASP A 21 19.73 13.14 -4.33
CA ASP A 21 20.14 12.06 -5.21
C ASP A 21 21.37 11.34 -4.65
N ASN A 22 22.41 12.04 -4.19
CA ASN A 22 23.65 11.37 -3.80
C ASN A 22 23.65 10.71 -2.42
N ILE A 23 22.87 11.23 -1.48
CA ILE A 23 22.93 10.80 -0.08
C ILE A 23 21.59 10.24 0.35
N PHE A 24 20.52 11.02 0.24
CA PHE A 24 19.25 10.68 0.86
C PHE A 24 18.60 9.41 0.27
N ARG A 25 18.42 9.35 -1.06
CA ARG A 25 17.80 8.18 -1.71
C ARG A 25 18.63 6.90 -1.54
N PRO A 26 19.96 6.90 -1.77
CA PRO A 26 20.80 5.74 -1.48
C PRO A 26 20.68 5.27 -0.04
N LEU A 27 20.73 6.19 0.91
CA LEU A 27 20.63 5.87 2.34
C LEU A 27 19.28 5.24 2.68
N LEU A 28 18.17 5.75 2.14
CA LEU A 28 16.85 5.15 2.31
C LEU A 28 16.81 3.70 1.79
N VAL A 29 17.26 3.48 0.55
CA VAL A 29 17.27 2.15 -0.08
C VAL A 29 18.16 1.18 0.69
N THR A 30 19.35 1.62 1.10
CA THR A 30 20.26 0.80 1.90
C THR A 30 19.62 0.40 3.23
N ILE A 31 19.02 1.33 3.98
CA ILE A 31 18.39 0.97 5.26
C ILE A 31 17.20 0.02 5.03
N MET A 32 16.37 0.23 4.00
CA MET A 32 15.26 -0.66 3.69
C MET A 32 15.71 -2.09 3.34
N ILE A 33 16.78 -2.23 2.54
CA ILE A 33 17.37 -3.54 2.24
C ILE A 33 17.99 -4.16 3.50
N MET A 34 18.60 -3.35 4.37
CA MET A 34 19.11 -3.83 5.66
C MET A 34 18.00 -4.33 6.58
N CYS A 35 16.82 -3.68 6.61
CA CYS A 35 15.67 -4.17 7.36
C CYS A 35 15.23 -5.57 6.91
N LEU A 36 15.26 -5.85 5.60
CA LEU A 36 15.00 -7.18 5.06
C LEU A 36 16.06 -8.19 5.52
N ASN A 37 17.34 -7.84 5.39
CA ASN A 37 18.45 -8.71 5.78
C ASN A 37 18.48 -9.00 7.28
N ILE A 38 18.15 -8.03 8.14
CA ILE A 38 18.00 -8.24 9.59
C ILE A 38 16.92 -9.27 9.89
N SER A 39 15.79 -9.20 9.18
CA SER A 39 14.68 -10.16 9.34
C SER A 39 15.11 -11.58 8.94
N ILE A 40 15.82 -11.71 7.81
CA ILE A 40 16.39 -12.99 7.36
C ILE A 40 17.39 -13.53 8.39
N VAL A 41 18.27 -12.67 8.90
CA VAL A 41 19.28 -13.08 9.90
C VAL A 41 18.62 -13.60 11.17
N ASN A 42 17.58 -12.93 11.64
CA ASN A 42 16.83 -13.36 12.81
C ASN A 42 16.18 -14.74 12.58
N LEU A 43 15.62 -14.98 11.39
CA LEU A 43 15.04 -16.27 11.03
C LEU A 43 16.09 -17.39 10.99
N VAL A 44 17.23 -17.16 10.33
CA VAL A 44 18.29 -18.16 10.19
C VAL A 44 18.96 -18.48 11.53
N ARG A 45 19.11 -17.50 12.42
CA ARG A 45 19.63 -17.71 13.78
C ARG A 45 18.75 -18.65 14.61
N LEU A 46 17.45 -18.75 14.33
CA LEU A 46 16.58 -19.73 14.97
C LEU A 46 16.92 -21.17 14.56
N ALA A 47 17.36 -21.37 13.31
CA ALA A 47 17.75 -22.68 12.78
C ALA A 47 19.19 -23.06 13.14
N ASN A 48 20.12 -22.09 13.11
CA ASN A 48 21.52 -22.27 13.45
C ASN A 48 22.02 -21.14 14.38
N PRO A 49 21.94 -21.32 15.70
CA PRO A 49 22.39 -20.32 16.67
C PRO A 49 23.90 -20.02 16.61
N ALA A 50 24.72 -20.96 16.11
CA ALA A 50 26.16 -20.76 15.97
C ALA A 50 26.51 -19.83 14.78
N TRP A 51 25.56 -19.57 13.89
CA TRP A 51 25.78 -18.74 12.72
C TRP A 51 25.92 -17.26 13.10
N ARG A 52 27.04 -16.67 12.68
CA ARG A 52 27.40 -15.28 13.00
C ARG A 52 26.81 -14.31 11.97
N GLY A 53 25.51 -14.07 12.08
CA GLY A 53 24.80 -13.18 11.15
C GLY A 53 25.31 -11.72 11.08
N THR A 54 26.17 -11.27 12.02
CA THR A 54 26.71 -9.90 12.01
C THR A 54 27.59 -9.63 10.78
N TYR A 55 28.47 -10.56 10.41
CA TYR A 55 29.34 -10.40 9.24
C TYR A 55 28.55 -10.48 7.93
N PHE A 56 27.49 -11.29 7.91
CA PHE A 56 26.53 -11.31 6.81
C PHE A 56 25.86 -9.95 6.64
N LEU A 57 25.39 -9.31 7.72
CA LEU A 57 24.80 -7.96 7.64
C LEU A 57 25.79 -6.92 7.12
N ILE A 58 27.06 -6.97 7.55
CA ILE A 58 28.11 -6.08 7.03
C ILE A 58 28.34 -6.34 5.53
N ALA A 59 28.38 -7.60 5.10
CA ALA A 59 28.49 -7.95 3.70
C ALA A 59 27.34 -7.38 2.88
N MET A 60 26.09 -7.57 3.32
CA MET A 60 24.90 -7.05 2.63
C MET A 60 24.88 -5.53 2.57
N PHE A 61 25.30 -4.85 3.65
CA PHE A 61 25.43 -3.40 3.66
C PHE A 61 26.42 -2.93 2.60
N LEU A 62 27.62 -3.51 2.57
CA LEU A 62 28.66 -3.17 1.60
C LEU A 62 28.20 -3.49 0.17
N THR A 63 27.59 -4.65 -0.07
CA THR A 63 27.02 -5.03 -1.37
C THR A 63 25.98 -4.02 -1.85
N THR A 64 25.12 -3.53 -0.94
CA THR A 64 24.07 -2.58 -1.32
C THR A 64 24.64 -1.21 -1.67
N VAL A 65 25.60 -0.72 -0.87
CA VAL A 65 26.28 0.56 -1.15
C VAL A 65 27.09 0.48 -2.45
N GLU A 66 27.80 -0.63 -2.64
CA GLU A 66 28.57 -0.92 -3.85
C GLU A 66 27.66 -0.96 -5.07
N ALA A 67 26.54 -1.68 -5.03
CA ALA A 67 25.56 -1.74 -6.12
C ALA A 67 25.07 -0.35 -6.57
N ILE A 68 24.74 0.52 -5.61
CA ILE A 68 24.23 1.87 -5.88
C ILE A 68 25.33 2.75 -6.51
N TYR A 69 26.54 2.69 -5.97
CA TYR A 69 27.66 3.50 -6.47
C TYR A 69 28.15 3.00 -7.84
N SER A 70 28.32 1.69 -7.98
CA SER A 70 28.67 0.98 -9.21
C SER A 70 27.72 1.32 -10.36
N TYR A 71 26.41 1.35 -10.10
CA TYR A 71 25.43 1.75 -11.11
C TYR A 71 25.70 3.15 -11.68
N ARG A 72 25.96 4.14 -10.82
CA ARG A 72 26.24 5.52 -11.24
C ARG A 72 27.55 5.65 -11.98
N VAL A 73 28.57 4.96 -11.47
CA VAL A 73 29.89 4.89 -12.10
C VAL A 73 29.74 4.32 -13.51
N LEU A 74 29.01 3.21 -13.67
CA LEU A 74 28.77 2.59 -14.96
C LEU A 74 28.02 3.51 -15.93
N GLN A 75 27.07 4.31 -15.46
CA GLN A 75 26.35 5.27 -16.29
C GLN A 75 27.30 6.37 -16.83
N ARG A 76 28.28 6.82 -16.02
CA ARG A 76 29.34 7.75 -16.46
C ARG A 76 30.36 7.12 -17.39
N TYR A 77 30.72 5.85 -17.22
CA TYR A 77 31.71 5.17 -18.08
C TYR A 77 31.12 4.57 -19.36
N THR A 78 29.80 4.41 -19.44
CA THR A 78 29.14 3.98 -20.68
C THR A 78 29.36 5.01 -21.81
N THR A 79 29.44 6.30 -21.49
CA THR A 79 29.78 7.36 -22.46
C THR A 79 31.24 7.29 -22.93
N LEU A 80 32.11 6.59 -22.18
CA LEU A 80 33.53 6.37 -22.49
C LEU A 80 33.80 5.06 -23.25
N GLY A 81 32.75 4.34 -23.69
CA GLY A 81 32.88 3.13 -24.52
C GLY A 81 33.30 1.84 -23.77
N VAL A 82 33.29 1.86 -22.43
CA VAL A 82 33.59 0.65 -21.63
C VAL A 82 32.43 -0.34 -21.70
N SER A 83 32.71 -1.61 -22.00
CA SER A 83 31.66 -2.63 -22.08
C SER A 83 31.02 -2.90 -20.72
N LYS A 84 29.70 -2.71 -20.61
CA LYS A 84 28.92 -2.95 -19.37
C LYS A 84 29.12 -4.35 -18.80
N PHE A 85 29.17 -5.35 -19.67
CA PHE A 85 29.31 -6.75 -19.26
C PHE A 85 30.62 -7.03 -18.50
N ARG A 86 31.77 -6.54 -19.01
CA ARG A 86 33.07 -6.76 -18.36
C ARG A 86 33.14 -6.10 -16.97
N TYR A 87 32.57 -4.91 -16.83
CA TYR A 87 32.51 -4.21 -15.55
C TYR A 87 31.66 -4.99 -14.53
N ARG A 88 30.45 -5.44 -14.92
CA ARG A 88 29.59 -6.26 -14.07
C ARG A 88 30.22 -7.61 -13.67
N LEU A 89 31.00 -8.22 -14.57
CA LEU A 89 31.72 -9.46 -14.27
C LEU A 89 32.83 -9.22 -13.22
N ALA A 90 33.59 -8.13 -13.35
CA ALA A 90 34.60 -7.75 -12.37
C ALA A 90 33.97 -7.43 -11.00
N GLU A 91 32.84 -6.72 -10.98
CA GLU A 91 32.06 -6.43 -9.77
C GLU A 91 31.59 -7.71 -9.08
N TRP A 92 31.03 -8.67 -9.81
CA TRP A 92 30.64 -9.96 -9.23
C TRP A 92 31.83 -10.74 -8.67
N ALA A 93 32.99 -10.70 -9.31
CA ALA A 93 34.21 -11.29 -8.78
C ALA A 93 34.63 -10.63 -7.45
N VAL A 94 34.56 -9.30 -7.36
CA VAL A 94 34.83 -8.56 -6.11
C VAL A 94 33.83 -8.92 -5.03
N LEU A 95 32.54 -9.01 -5.34
CA LEU A 95 31.50 -9.41 -4.38
C LEU A 95 31.73 -10.83 -3.85
N ILE A 96 32.09 -11.79 -4.71
CA ILE A 96 32.44 -13.16 -4.31
C ILE A 96 33.60 -13.17 -3.32
N LEU A 97 34.68 -12.44 -3.63
CA LEU A 97 35.85 -12.33 -2.77
C LEU A 97 35.52 -11.66 -1.43
N MET A 98 34.74 -10.58 -1.47
CA MET A 98 34.31 -9.83 -0.28
C MET A 98 33.48 -10.72 0.66
N ILE A 99 32.49 -11.44 0.15
CA ILE A 99 31.64 -12.34 0.95
C ILE A 99 32.49 -13.46 1.56
N LYS A 100 33.44 -14.02 0.79
CA LYS A 100 34.34 -15.06 1.30
C LYS A 100 35.23 -14.54 2.43
N LEU A 101 35.82 -13.36 2.26
CA LEU A 101 36.68 -12.71 3.25
C LEU A 101 35.92 -12.40 4.55
N LEU A 102 34.69 -11.86 4.43
CA LEU A 102 33.82 -11.60 5.59
C LEU A 102 33.36 -12.89 6.26
N GLY A 103 33.22 -13.99 5.53
CA GLY A 103 32.94 -15.31 6.09
C GLY A 103 34.07 -15.89 6.93
N PHE A 104 35.32 -15.46 6.71
CA PHE A 104 36.46 -15.81 7.57
C PHE A 104 36.56 -14.95 8.83
N MET A 105 35.91 -13.78 8.86
CA MET A 105 36.00 -12.90 10.01
C MET A 105 35.44 -13.55 11.27
N GLY A 106 36.28 -13.62 12.30
CA GLY A 106 35.95 -14.21 13.59
C GLY A 106 36.22 -15.73 13.69
N LYS A 107 36.61 -16.41 12.62
CA LYS A 107 37.18 -17.77 12.74
C LYS A 107 38.62 -17.69 13.29
N PRO A 108 39.08 -18.66 14.10
CA PRO A 108 40.48 -18.70 14.52
C PRO A 108 41.40 -18.93 13.31
N LEU A 109 42.61 -18.35 13.37
CA LEU A 109 43.56 -18.34 12.26
C LEU A 109 43.91 -19.75 11.76
N SER A 110 44.00 -20.72 12.67
CA SER A 110 44.24 -22.13 12.36
C SER A 110 43.16 -22.72 11.45
N SER A 111 41.88 -22.45 11.73
CA SER A 111 40.76 -22.92 10.90
C SER A 111 40.77 -22.29 9.50
N ILE A 112 41.16 -21.02 9.40
CA ILE A 112 41.27 -20.32 8.12
C ILE A 112 42.37 -20.96 7.27
N GLN A 113 43.53 -21.24 7.87
CA GLN A 113 44.64 -21.88 7.16
C GLN A 113 44.26 -23.28 6.64
N THR A 114 43.57 -24.08 7.47
CA THR A 114 43.08 -25.40 7.04
C THR A 114 42.06 -25.31 5.92
N GLU A 115 41.13 -24.35 5.97
CA GLU A 115 40.14 -24.14 4.90
C GLU A 115 40.83 -23.67 3.60
N ILE A 116 41.82 -22.77 3.68
CA ILE A 116 42.59 -22.32 2.51
C ILE A 116 43.38 -23.46 1.87
N GLN A 117 44.06 -24.27 2.68
CA GLN A 117 44.82 -25.41 2.18
C GLN A 117 43.90 -26.46 1.54
N ALA A 118 42.72 -26.71 2.12
CA ALA A 118 41.71 -27.61 1.55
C ALA A 118 41.12 -27.06 0.23
N MET A 119 40.89 -25.74 0.12
CA MET A 119 40.44 -25.10 -1.11
C MET A 119 41.48 -25.21 -2.23
N TRP A 120 42.78 -25.16 -1.91
CA TRP A 120 43.85 -25.33 -2.89
C TRP A 120 43.88 -26.76 -3.46
N GLN A 121 43.68 -27.77 -2.60
CA GLN A 121 43.64 -29.17 -3.00
C GLN A 121 42.35 -29.53 -3.75
N THR A 122 41.22 -28.92 -3.35
CA THR A 122 39.90 -29.17 -3.92
C THR A 122 39.16 -27.84 -4.15
N PRO A 123 39.30 -27.23 -5.34
CA PRO A 123 38.70 -25.92 -5.65
C PRO A 123 37.17 -25.87 -5.50
N SER A 124 36.48 -27.00 -5.63
CA SER A 124 35.03 -27.11 -5.44
C SER A 124 34.59 -26.76 -4.00
N LEU A 125 35.46 -26.90 -3.00
CA LEU A 125 35.17 -26.50 -1.62
C LEU A 125 35.03 -24.99 -1.46
N PHE A 126 35.56 -24.19 -2.40
CA PHE A 126 35.38 -22.74 -2.37
C PHE A 126 33.89 -22.37 -2.38
N PHE A 127 33.11 -23.04 -3.23
CA PHE A 127 31.66 -22.88 -3.40
C PHE A 127 30.83 -23.86 -2.57
N GLY A 128 31.44 -24.91 -2.04
CA GLY A 128 30.73 -26.01 -1.36
C GLY A 128 30.13 -25.68 0.00
N SER A 129 30.55 -24.59 0.66
CA SER A 129 29.97 -24.22 1.96
C SER A 129 28.57 -23.63 1.80
N THR A 130 27.56 -24.25 2.42
CA THR A 130 26.16 -23.81 2.38
C THR A 130 25.99 -22.36 2.84
N GLU A 131 26.73 -21.93 3.87
CA GLU A 131 26.69 -20.55 4.36
C GLU A 131 27.14 -19.54 3.29
N PHE A 132 28.21 -19.84 2.55
CA PHE A 132 28.69 -18.99 1.46
C PHE A 132 27.66 -18.94 0.34
N PHE A 133 27.10 -20.08 -0.07
CA PHE A 133 26.13 -20.14 -1.16
C PHE A 133 24.88 -19.32 -0.84
N VAL A 134 24.31 -19.50 0.36
CA VAL A 134 23.15 -18.71 0.82
C VAL A 134 23.50 -17.23 0.89
N SER A 135 24.67 -16.89 1.42
CA SER A 135 25.11 -15.50 1.52
C SER A 135 25.29 -14.86 0.15
N PHE A 136 25.85 -15.59 -0.81
CA PHE A 136 26.07 -15.13 -2.18
C PHE A 136 24.75 -14.91 -2.92
N VAL A 137 23.79 -15.84 -2.82
CA VAL A 137 22.47 -15.69 -3.44
C VAL A 137 21.74 -14.47 -2.86
N LEU A 138 21.74 -14.30 -1.55
CA LEU A 138 21.12 -13.14 -0.91
C LEU A 138 21.82 -11.82 -1.29
N ALA A 139 23.16 -11.83 -1.40
CA ALA A 139 23.92 -10.68 -1.88
C ALA A 139 23.54 -10.32 -3.32
N LEU A 140 23.42 -11.30 -4.22
CA LEU A 140 22.99 -11.07 -5.60
C LEU A 140 21.57 -10.49 -5.67
N LEU A 141 20.65 -10.99 -4.84
CA LEU A 141 19.29 -10.45 -4.76
C LEU A 141 19.28 -9.01 -4.24
N ALA A 142 20.03 -8.72 -3.17
CA ALA A 142 20.15 -7.38 -2.62
C ALA A 142 20.80 -6.41 -3.62
N TRP A 143 21.88 -6.84 -4.29
CA TRP A 143 22.57 -6.10 -5.33
C TRP A 143 21.66 -5.78 -6.51
N SER A 144 20.90 -6.77 -6.99
CA SER A 144 19.95 -6.62 -8.09
C SER A 144 18.82 -5.66 -7.70
N ALA A 145 18.22 -5.84 -6.53
CA ALA A 145 17.15 -4.98 -6.02
C ALA A 145 17.61 -3.52 -5.86
N ALA A 146 18.81 -3.29 -5.31
CA ALA A 146 19.39 -1.96 -5.15
C ALA A 146 19.66 -1.31 -6.51
N THR A 147 20.28 -2.05 -7.44
CA THR A 147 20.61 -1.58 -8.80
C THR A 147 19.34 -1.21 -9.58
N GLN A 148 18.31 -2.04 -9.54
CA GLN A 148 17.06 -1.76 -10.25
C GLN A 148 16.32 -0.57 -9.62
N THR A 149 16.32 -0.47 -8.29
CA THR A 149 15.65 0.64 -7.58
C THR A 149 16.32 1.98 -7.90
N ILE A 150 17.65 2.04 -7.94
CA ILE A 150 18.34 3.27 -8.33
C ILE A 150 18.16 3.60 -9.80
N ALA A 151 18.10 2.59 -10.68
CA ALA A 151 17.80 2.79 -12.09
C ALA A 151 16.41 3.40 -12.29
N ASP A 152 15.40 2.91 -11.57
CA ASP A 152 14.05 3.46 -11.60
C ASP A 152 13.98 4.90 -11.06
N PHE A 153 14.85 5.26 -10.10
CA PHE A 153 14.96 6.66 -9.67
C PHE A 153 15.57 7.58 -10.73
N GLU A 154 16.51 7.09 -11.52
CA GLU A 154 17.10 7.85 -12.62
C GLU A 154 16.09 8.04 -13.77
N THR A 155 15.33 7.00 -14.11
CA THR A 155 14.29 7.10 -15.14
C THR A 155 13.15 8.03 -14.73
N LEU A 156 12.88 8.18 -13.44
CA LEU A 156 11.87 9.13 -12.94
C LEU A 156 12.17 10.58 -13.34
N TYR A 157 13.45 10.94 -13.52
CA TYR A 157 13.86 12.27 -13.96
C TYR A 157 13.85 12.44 -15.48
N ASP A 158 13.60 11.39 -16.25
CA ASP A 158 13.47 11.48 -17.69
C ASP A 158 12.07 12.01 -18.05
N PRO A 159 11.94 13.20 -18.65
CA PRO A 159 10.64 13.75 -19.03
C PRO A 159 10.03 13.06 -20.25
N TYR A 160 10.83 12.31 -21.02
CA TYR A 160 10.42 11.66 -22.26
C TYR A 160 9.89 10.23 -22.05
N VAL A 161 10.12 9.65 -20.87
CA VAL A 161 9.66 8.30 -20.50
C VAL A 161 8.35 8.40 -19.70
N ASP A 162 7.38 7.53 -19.99
CA ASP A 162 6.17 7.45 -19.17
C ASP A 162 6.51 6.90 -17.78
N ASN A 163 6.61 7.82 -16.82
CA ASN A 163 6.98 7.51 -15.45
C ASN A 163 5.96 6.64 -14.71
N ARG A 164 4.74 6.39 -15.24
CA ARG A 164 3.74 5.55 -14.55
C ARG A 164 4.25 4.13 -14.28
N ALA A 165 4.83 3.47 -15.29
CA ALA A 165 5.35 2.11 -15.14
C ALA A 165 6.48 2.05 -14.09
N THR A 166 7.33 3.07 -14.05
CA THR A 166 8.40 3.21 -13.05
C THR A 166 7.84 3.37 -11.63
N LEU A 167 6.77 4.16 -11.47
CA LEU A 167 6.09 4.32 -10.18
C LEU A 167 5.51 3.00 -9.69
N ASP A 168 4.84 2.27 -10.60
CA ASP A 168 4.21 0.99 -10.29
C ASP A 168 5.28 -0.04 -9.90
N SER A 169 6.41 -0.10 -10.63
CA SER A 169 7.57 -0.94 -10.28
C SER A 169 8.15 -0.61 -8.89
N LEU A 170 8.39 0.67 -8.59
CA LEU A 170 8.93 1.09 -7.30
C LEU A 170 7.96 0.79 -6.15
N ALA A 171 6.67 1.05 -6.35
CA ALA A 171 5.63 0.74 -5.38
C ALA A 171 5.51 -0.78 -5.18
N GLU A 172 5.48 -1.56 -6.26
CA GLU A 172 5.40 -3.02 -6.23
C GLU A 172 6.58 -3.63 -5.46
N ARG A 173 7.82 -3.20 -5.72
CA ARG A 173 9.00 -3.68 -4.98
C ARG A 173 8.94 -3.33 -3.49
N PHE A 174 8.47 -2.13 -3.16
CA PHE A 174 8.24 -1.74 -1.77
C PHE A 174 7.20 -2.63 -1.10
N PHE A 175 6.06 -2.87 -1.74
CA PHE A 175 5.00 -3.71 -1.17
C PHE A 175 5.44 -5.16 -1.04
N TRP A 176 6.07 -5.75 -2.05
CA TRP A 176 6.61 -7.11 -1.97
C TRP A 176 7.70 -7.26 -0.93
N GLY A 177 8.61 -6.29 -0.83
CA GLY A 177 9.61 -6.25 0.23
C GLY A 177 8.94 -6.18 1.61
N GLY A 178 7.93 -5.32 1.78
CA GLY A 178 7.16 -5.22 3.02
C GLY A 178 6.42 -6.51 3.38
N ILE A 179 5.76 -7.15 2.41
CA ILE A 179 5.09 -8.44 2.57
C ILE A 179 6.10 -9.50 3.00
N LEU A 180 7.23 -9.62 2.29
CA LEU A 180 8.28 -10.57 2.62
C LEU A 180 8.82 -10.33 4.03
N LEU A 181 9.05 -9.06 4.40
CA LEU A 181 9.53 -8.67 5.72
C LEU A 181 8.53 -9.09 6.81
N VAL A 182 7.25 -8.79 6.63
CA VAL A 182 6.19 -9.14 7.59
C VAL A 182 6.03 -10.66 7.69
N LEU A 183 6.07 -11.39 6.57
CA LEU A 183 6.01 -12.84 6.57
C LEU A 183 7.20 -13.46 7.32
N ILE A 184 8.43 -13.07 6.99
CA ILE A 184 9.63 -13.55 7.68
C ILE A 184 9.59 -13.20 9.16
N SER A 185 9.21 -11.96 9.49
CA SER A 185 9.09 -11.49 10.86
C SER A 185 8.01 -12.26 11.65
N GLY A 186 6.85 -12.49 11.03
CA GLY A 186 5.75 -13.25 11.61
C GLY A 186 6.11 -14.71 11.84
N VAL A 187 6.78 -15.37 10.89
CA VAL A 187 7.29 -16.73 11.04
C VAL A 187 8.35 -16.80 12.14
N THR A 188 9.29 -15.85 12.17
CA THR A 188 10.32 -15.75 13.22
C THR A 188 9.68 -15.62 14.60
N GLN A 189 8.66 -14.77 14.73
CA GLN A 189 7.92 -14.58 15.97
C GLN A 189 7.13 -15.84 16.36
N TRP A 190 6.46 -16.49 15.39
CA TRP A 190 5.69 -17.70 15.63
C TRP A 190 6.58 -18.86 16.11
N ILE A 191 7.71 -19.11 15.45
CA ILE A 191 8.67 -20.14 15.86
C ILE A 191 9.26 -19.82 17.24
N SER A 192 9.56 -18.56 17.53
CA SER A 192 10.07 -18.14 18.84
C SER A 192 9.05 -18.29 19.97
N LEU A 193 7.75 -18.18 19.67
CA LEU A 193 6.67 -18.26 20.66
C LEU A 193 6.16 -19.70 20.86
N TYR A 194 6.10 -20.51 19.81
CA TYR A 194 5.48 -21.84 19.81
C TYR A 194 6.50 -22.98 19.65
N GLY A 195 7.81 -22.69 19.62
CA GLY A 195 8.85 -23.69 19.49
C GLY A 195 8.76 -24.78 20.58
N VAL A 196 8.99 -26.03 20.17
CA VAL A 196 8.82 -27.29 20.96
C VAL A 196 9.53 -27.28 22.32
N ARG A 197 10.55 -26.43 22.52
CA ARG A 197 11.30 -26.28 23.79
C ARG A 197 10.82 -25.13 24.69
N SER A 198 9.81 -24.35 24.28
CA SER A 198 9.33 -23.16 25.01
C SER A 198 8.19 -23.43 25.99
N LEU A 199 7.65 -24.66 26.04
CA LEU A 199 6.67 -25.07 27.06
C LEU A 199 7.22 -24.99 28.50
N ILE A 200 8.53 -24.79 28.69
CA ILE A 200 9.20 -24.89 30.01
C ILE A 200 9.94 -23.60 30.43
N ASN A 201 10.18 -22.61 29.55
CA ASN A 201 10.95 -21.41 29.92
C ASN A 201 10.16 -20.11 29.70
N TRP A 202 9.84 -19.42 30.81
CA TRP A 202 9.11 -18.16 30.89
C TRP A 202 9.94 -16.90 30.53
N GLN A 203 11.23 -17.04 30.19
CA GLN A 203 12.04 -15.94 29.68
C GLN A 203 11.75 -15.71 28.19
N ARG A 204 10.63 -15.05 27.91
CA ARG A 204 10.24 -14.64 26.56
C ARG A 204 11.26 -13.64 26.01
N PRO A 205 11.90 -13.87 24.84
CA PRO A 205 12.83 -12.92 24.26
C PRO A 205 12.12 -11.59 23.95
N ASN A 206 12.87 -10.48 24.06
CA ASN A 206 12.33 -9.13 23.92
C ASN A 206 11.89 -8.85 22.47
N LEU A 207 10.60 -9.05 22.17
CA LEU A 207 9.99 -8.99 20.82
C LEU A 207 9.96 -7.59 20.19
N GLY A 208 10.38 -6.54 20.92
CA GLY A 208 10.35 -5.16 20.42
C GLY A 208 11.21 -4.92 19.17
N GLY A 209 12.32 -5.66 19.02
CA GLY A 209 13.26 -5.47 17.90
C GLY A 209 12.69 -5.82 16.53
N VAL A 210 11.88 -6.88 16.43
CA VAL A 210 11.30 -7.33 15.15
C VAL A 210 10.22 -6.35 14.67
N VAL A 211 9.31 -5.95 15.57
CA VAL A 211 8.26 -4.97 15.26
C VAL A 211 8.85 -3.61 14.90
N PHE A 212 9.89 -3.17 15.63
CA PHE A 212 10.59 -1.93 15.32
C PHE A 212 11.21 -1.96 13.91
N ASN A 213 11.84 -3.08 13.53
CA ASN A 213 12.41 -3.24 12.20
C ASN A 213 11.36 -3.14 11.08
N VAL A 214 10.20 -3.78 11.27
CA VAL A 214 9.04 -3.68 10.35
C VAL A 214 8.58 -2.23 10.22
N LEU A 215 8.42 -1.54 11.36
CA LEU A 215 7.94 -0.17 11.42
C LEU A 215 8.91 0.79 10.71
N VAL A 216 10.21 0.64 10.93
CA VAL A 216 11.25 1.40 10.22
C VAL A 216 11.15 1.20 8.71
N TYR A 217 11.01 -0.05 8.24
CA TYR A 217 10.86 -0.32 6.81
C TYR A 217 9.67 0.41 6.17
N PHE A 218 8.48 0.31 6.79
CA PHE A 218 7.27 0.96 6.27
C PHE A 218 7.36 2.49 6.37
N MET A 219 7.94 3.06 7.43
CA MET A 219 8.17 4.51 7.51
C MET A 219 9.08 4.99 6.38
N LEU A 220 10.20 4.32 6.15
CA LEU A 220 11.14 4.69 5.08
C LEU A 220 10.52 4.53 3.70
N GLY A 221 9.74 3.48 3.48
CA GLY A 221 9.01 3.29 2.23
C GLY A 221 7.93 4.34 1.97
N LEU A 222 7.21 4.79 3.00
CA LEU A 222 6.27 5.91 2.88
C LEU A 222 6.98 7.24 2.57
N ILE A 223 8.15 7.48 3.18
CA ILE A 223 9.01 8.63 2.84
C ILE A 223 9.43 8.55 1.38
N LEU A 224 9.86 7.37 0.93
CA LEU A 224 10.29 7.11 -0.44
C LEU A 224 9.16 7.36 -1.45
N LEU A 225 7.96 6.80 -1.23
CA LEU A 225 6.78 7.05 -2.06
C LEU A 225 6.33 8.52 -2.06
N SER A 226 6.47 9.21 -0.93
CA SER A 226 6.17 10.63 -0.83
C SER A 226 7.14 11.47 -1.68
N GLN A 227 8.44 11.16 -1.63
CA GLN A 227 9.46 11.83 -2.45
C GLN A 227 9.23 11.58 -3.94
N ILE A 228 8.92 10.35 -4.33
CA ILE A 228 8.63 9.99 -5.72
C ILE A 228 7.46 10.81 -6.26
N ASN A 229 6.35 10.91 -5.50
CA ASN A 229 5.20 11.69 -5.91
C ASN A 229 5.51 13.19 -6.01
N LEU A 230 6.32 13.72 -5.10
CA LEU A 230 6.79 15.09 -5.16
C LEU A 230 7.66 15.34 -6.40
N THR A 231 8.64 14.48 -6.69
CA THR A 231 9.48 14.60 -7.89
C THR A 231 8.64 14.58 -9.16
N ARG A 232 7.68 13.66 -9.28
CA ARG A 232 6.75 13.60 -10.41
C ARG A 232 5.95 14.89 -10.57
N LEU A 233 5.46 15.47 -9.47
CA LEU A 233 4.68 16.70 -9.50
C LEU A 233 5.55 17.89 -9.94
N MET A 234 6.78 17.97 -9.45
CA MET A 234 7.74 19.00 -9.84
C MET A 234 8.12 18.91 -11.32
N ILE A 235 8.38 17.70 -11.83
CA ILE A 235 8.68 17.49 -13.25
C ILE A 235 7.49 17.92 -14.11
N ARG A 236 6.27 17.54 -13.74
CA ARG A 236 5.05 17.96 -14.45
C ARG A 236 4.88 19.48 -14.47
N TRP A 237 5.11 20.16 -13.34
CA TRP A 237 5.03 21.62 -13.30
C TRP A 237 6.09 22.29 -14.17
N ARG A 238 7.32 21.78 -14.18
CA ARG A 238 8.40 22.26 -15.06
C ARG A 238 8.08 22.06 -16.53
N LEU A 239 7.58 20.88 -16.92
CA LEU A 239 7.12 20.60 -18.28
C LEU A 239 5.97 21.52 -18.71
N GLN A 240 5.11 21.92 -17.77
CA GLN A 240 4.03 22.88 -18.01
C GLN A 240 4.47 24.35 -17.92
N LYS A 241 5.78 24.62 -17.78
CA LYS A 241 6.37 25.95 -17.59
C LYS A 241 5.73 26.75 -16.44
N MET A 242 5.24 26.06 -15.41
CA MET A 242 4.67 26.68 -14.20
C MET A 242 5.79 27.00 -13.20
N THR A 243 5.84 28.23 -12.72
CA THR A 243 6.76 28.66 -11.66
C THR A 243 6.28 28.11 -10.31
N ALA A 244 6.78 26.94 -9.92
CA ALA A 244 6.47 26.37 -8.62
C ALA A 244 7.20 27.15 -7.50
N PRO A 245 6.49 27.73 -6.52
CA PRO A 245 7.14 28.38 -5.39
C PRO A 245 7.90 27.35 -4.54
N VAL A 246 9.15 27.67 -4.20
CA VAL A 246 10.10 26.83 -3.43
C VAL A 246 9.52 26.38 -2.07
N GLU A 247 8.56 27.12 -1.53
CA GLU A 247 7.88 26.79 -0.27
C GLU A 247 7.07 25.50 -0.32
N ILE A 248 6.64 25.02 -1.50
CA ILE A 248 5.84 23.81 -1.62
C ILE A 248 6.61 22.59 -1.11
N THR A 249 7.90 22.47 -1.47
CA THR A 249 8.75 21.36 -1.02
C THR A 249 8.87 21.34 0.51
N ARG A 250 9.06 22.50 1.13
CA ARG A 250 9.15 22.62 2.60
C ARG A 250 7.84 22.27 3.29
N ARG A 251 6.70 22.73 2.75
CA ARG A 251 5.38 22.40 3.29
C ARG A 251 5.06 20.91 3.11
N TRP A 252 5.38 20.33 1.96
CA TRP A 252 5.22 18.90 1.70
C TRP A 252 6.01 18.05 2.69
N ALA A 253 7.28 18.39 2.93
CA ALA A 253 8.10 17.72 3.93
C ALA A 253 7.49 17.86 5.34
N LYS A 254 7.07 19.07 5.74
CA LYS A 254 6.44 19.32 7.05
C LYS A 254 5.17 18.47 7.24
N TYR A 255 4.24 18.49 6.28
CA TYR A 255 3.01 17.71 6.38
C TYR A 255 3.26 16.21 6.27
N GLY A 256 4.25 15.80 5.48
CA GLY A 256 4.71 14.41 5.41
C GLY A 256 5.24 13.91 6.75
N PHE A 257 6.09 14.69 7.43
CA PHE A 257 6.58 14.36 8.77
C PHE A 257 5.47 14.35 9.83
N ILE A 258 4.52 15.30 9.77
CA ILE A 258 3.34 15.30 10.67
C ILE A 258 2.50 14.04 10.45
N PHE A 259 2.20 13.70 9.20
CA PHE A 259 1.45 12.49 8.85
C PHE A 259 2.16 11.24 9.34
N LEU A 260 3.46 11.13 9.10
CA LEU A 260 4.27 9.98 9.49
C LEU A 260 4.38 9.86 11.01
N GLY A 261 4.53 10.99 11.73
CA GLY A 261 4.46 11.03 13.18
C GLY A 261 3.10 10.58 13.72
N LEU A 262 2.01 10.98 13.08
CA LEU A 262 0.65 10.55 13.44
C LEU A 262 0.45 9.05 13.20
N VAL A 263 0.89 8.52 12.06
CA VAL A 263 0.84 7.07 11.77
C VAL A 263 1.67 6.29 12.77
N THR A 264 2.87 6.78 13.12
CA THR A 264 3.74 6.17 14.13
C THR A 264 3.07 6.19 15.50
N LEU A 265 2.48 7.32 15.90
CA LEU A 265 1.74 7.44 17.16
C LEU A 265 0.60 6.43 17.22
N ILE A 266 -0.19 6.31 16.14
CA ILE A 266 -1.27 5.31 16.05
C ILE A 266 -0.70 3.89 16.14
N ALA A 267 0.39 3.58 15.44
CA ALA A 267 1.05 2.27 15.47
C ALA A 267 1.57 1.89 16.86
N PHE A 268 2.07 2.85 17.63
CA PHE A 268 2.50 2.64 19.02
C PHE A 268 1.33 2.55 20.02
N LEU A 269 0.22 3.25 19.74
CA LEU A 269 -1.01 3.17 20.53
C LEU A 269 -1.78 1.86 20.29
N LEU A 270 -1.61 1.26 19.10
CA LEU A 270 -2.15 -0.05 18.76
C LEU A 270 -1.62 -1.11 19.74
N PRO A 271 -2.51 -1.91 20.38
CA PRO A 271 -2.09 -3.03 21.21
C PRO A 271 -1.42 -4.09 20.32
N THR A 272 -0.11 -3.98 20.15
CA THR A 272 0.71 -4.96 19.41
C THR A 272 0.86 -6.29 20.15
N ARG A 273 0.53 -6.30 21.44
CA ARG A 273 0.32 -7.50 22.24
C ARG A 273 -1.17 -7.79 22.21
N TYR A 274 -1.59 -8.70 21.34
CA TYR A 274 -2.93 -9.28 21.42
C TYR A 274 -3.02 -10.01 22.77
N THR A 275 -3.80 -9.47 23.69
CA THR A 275 -4.06 -10.12 24.98
C THR A 275 -5.00 -11.32 24.84
N LEU A 276 -5.74 -11.42 23.73
CA LEU A 276 -6.50 -12.61 23.30
C LEU A 276 -6.49 -12.69 21.77
N GLY A 277 -5.81 -13.69 21.20
CA GLY A 277 -5.82 -13.91 19.75
C GLY A 277 -7.20 -14.36 19.26
N PHE A 278 -7.57 -14.10 18.00
CA PHE A 278 -8.80 -14.65 17.39
C PHE A 278 -8.88 -16.18 17.55
N LEU A 279 -7.75 -16.87 17.43
CA LEU A 279 -7.63 -18.31 17.68
C LEU A 279 -7.86 -18.69 19.15
N GLU A 280 -7.56 -17.80 20.08
CA GLU A 280 -7.78 -18.01 21.51
C GLU A 280 -9.26 -17.83 21.85
N ILE A 281 -9.94 -16.85 21.23
CA ILE A 281 -11.40 -16.72 21.30
C ILE A 281 -12.08 -17.95 20.67
N ALA A 282 -11.60 -18.42 19.51
CA ALA A 282 -12.09 -19.65 18.91
C ALA A 282 -11.86 -20.86 19.82
N ASN A 283 -10.68 -20.95 20.47
CA ASN A 283 -10.39 -21.99 21.45
C ASN A 283 -11.34 -21.91 22.66
N ILE A 284 -11.59 -20.71 23.21
CA ILE A 284 -12.55 -20.50 24.29
C ILE A 284 -13.95 -20.93 23.88
N VAL A 285 -14.40 -20.60 22.67
CA VAL A 285 -15.72 -21.01 22.15
C VAL A 285 -15.79 -22.52 21.96
N VAL A 286 -14.75 -23.13 21.39
CA VAL A 286 -14.67 -24.59 21.21
C VAL A 286 -14.66 -25.30 22.56
N GLN A 287 -13.89 -24.80 23.52
CA GLN A 287 -13.83 -25.34 24.88
C GLN A 287 -15.18 -25.22 25.57
N PHE A 288 -15.85 -24.07 25.46
CA PHE A 288 -17.20 -23.88 25.97
C PHE A 288 -18.20 -24.86 25.36
N LEU A 289 -18.12 -25.14 24.05
CA LEU A 289 -18.97 -26.12 23.39
C LEU A 289 -18.69 -27.55 23.87
N ILE A 290 -17.42 -27.90 24.08
CA ILE A 290 -17.03 -29.20 24.65
C ILE A 290 -17.56 -29.33 26.08
N ASP A 291 -17.39 -28.32 26.91
CA ASP A 291 -17.85 -28.32 28.30
C ASP A 291 -19.39 -28.39 28.37
N ALA A 292 -20.09 -27.66 27.51
CA ALA A 292 -21.54 -27.72 27.40
C ALA A 292 -22.01 -29.11 26.95
N PHE A 293 -21.34 -29.71 25.97
CA PHE A 293 -21.62 -31.08 25.53
C PHE A 293 -21.40 -32.09 26.66
N MET A 294 -20.27 -32.01 27.37
CA MET A 294 -19.96 -32.88 28.50
C MET A 294 -20.96 -32.71 29.65
N PHE A 295 -21.40 -31.48 29.92
CA PHE A 295 -22.44 -31.20 30.90
C PHE A 295 -23.78 -31.85 30.52
N VAL A 296 -24.22 -31.69 29.27
CA VAL A 296 -25.45 -32.33 28.77
C VAL A 296 -25.33 -33.85 28.82
N PHE A 297 -24.19 -34.40 28.42
CA PHE A 297 -23.93 -35.84 28.50
C PHE A 297 -23.97 -36.37 29.94
N GLN A 298 -23.37 -35.66 30.90
CA GLN A 298 -23.45 -35.98 32.32
C GLN A 298 -24.89 -35.89 32.85
N LEU A 299 -25.65 -34.88 32.43
CA LEU A 299 -27.07 -34.74 32.78
C LEU A 299 -27.90 -35.92 32.27
N ILE A 300 -27.66 -36.36 31.03
CA ILE A 300 -28.33 -37.52 30.44
C ILE A 300 -27.95 -38.79 31.22
N LEU A 301 -26.67 -39.00 31.53
CA LEU A 301 -26.24 -40.14 32.36
C LEU A 301 -26.86 -40.10 33.75
N LEU A 302 -26.96 -38.93 34.38
CA LEU A 302 -27.63 -38.77 35.67
C LEU A 302 -29.11 -39.16 35.57
N LEU A 303 -29.82 -38.67 34.55
CA LEU A 303 -31.24 -38.98 34.32
C LEU A 303 -31.46 -40.47 34.02
N LEU A 304 -30.53 -41.11 33.31
CA LEU A 304 -30.58 -42.54 33.00
C LEU A 304 -30.25 -43.41 34.24
N THR A 305 -29.35 -42.94 35.10
CA THR A 305 -28.93 -43.67 36.31
C THR A 305 -29.88 -43.48 37.50
N LEU A 306 -30.68 -42.42 37.53
CA LEU A 306 -31.72 -42.19 38.56
C LEU A 306 -32.76 -43.32 38.69
N PRO A 307 -33.42 -43.80 37.61
CA PRO A 307 -34.35 -44.91 37.73
C PRO A 307 -33.64 -46.23 38.05
N LEU A 308 -32.41 -46.43 37.56
CA LEU A 308 -31.60 -47.60 37.91
C LEU A 308 -31.20 -47.60 39.38
N SER A 309 -30.78 -46.46 39.94
CA SER A 309 -30.39 -46.36 41.35
C SER A 309 -31.59 -46.56 42.28
N TRP A 310 -32.77 -46.05 41.90
CA TRP A 310 -34.03 -46.31 42.60
C TRP A 310 -34.43 -47.79 42.56
N LEU A 311 -34.28 -48.44 41.40
CA LEU A 311 -34.55 -49.86 41.22
C LEU A 311 -33.57 -50.74 42.02
N PHE A 312 -32.28 -50.42 42.02
CA PHE A 312 -31.29 -51.14 42.84
C PHE A 312 -31.53 -50.98 44.35
N ASN A 313 -32.00 -49.82 44.79
CA ASN A 313 -32.39 -49.58 46.19
C ASN A 313 -33.59 -50.47 46.61
N LEU A 314 -34.56 -50.68 45.72
CA LEU A 314 -35.71 -51.56 45.97
C LEU A 314 -35.35 -53.06 46.02
N LEU A 315 -34.33 -53.46 45.29
CA LEU A 315 -33.79 -54.83 45.29
C LEU A 315 -32.86 -55.12 46.47
N GLY A 316 -32.66 -54.16 47.39
CA GLY A 316 -31.74 -54.30 48.52
C GLY A 316 -30.26 -54.42 48.11
N ILE A 317 -29.97 -54.21 46.82
CA ILE A 317 -28.61 -54.14 46.29
C ILE A 317 -28.16 -52.71 46.55
N VAL A 318 -27.72 -52.45 47.78
CA VAL A 318 -27.00 -51.24 48.09
C VAL A 318 -25.66 -51.36 47.34
N PRO A 319 -25.40 -50.58 46.27
CA PRO A 319 -24.06 -50.51 45.73
C PRO A 319 -23.14 -50.13 46.89
N PRO A 320 -21.95 -50.75 47.05
CA PRO A 320 -21.03 -50.35 48.10
C PRO A 320 -20.91 -48.82 48.01
N GLY A 321 -21.43 -48.14 49.03
CA GLY A 321 -21.39 -46.68 49.08
C GLY A 321 -19.93 -46.26 48.85
N PRO A 322 -19.67 -45.12 48.20
CA PRO A 322 -18.31 -44.67 47.95
C PRO A 322 -17.56 -44.76 49.28
N GLY A 323 -16.72 -45.80 49.41
CA GLY A 323 -16.20 -46.21 50.69
C GLY A 323 -15.28 -45.10 51.14
N GLU A 324 -15.70 -44.34 52.16
CA GLU A 324 -15.01 -43.19 52.73
C GLU A 324 -13.93 -42.63 51.78
N THR A 325 -14.33 -42.21 50.58
CA THR A 325 -13.45 -41.39 49.78
C THR A 325 -13.41 -40.10 50.56
N GLY A 326 -12.27 -39.86 51.22
CA GLY A 326 -12.02 -38.68 52.02
C GLY A 326 -12.60 -37.47 51.32
N ARG A 327 -13.18 -36.56 52.12
CA ARG A 327 -13.70 -35.26 51.67
C ARG A 327 -12.89 -34.82 50.45
N PRO A 328 -13.51 -34.48 49.31
CA PRO A 328 -12.75 -33.92 48.20
C PRO A 328 -11.92 -32.78 48.78
N GLU A 329 -10.60 -32.96 48.85
CA GLU A 329 -9.70 -31.87 49.13
C GLU A 329 -10.01 -30.86 48.04
N ILE A 330 -10.60 -29.74 48.44
CA ILE A 330 -10.77 -28.61 47.57
C ILE A 330 -9.34 -28.34 47.07
N PRO A 331 -9.06 -28.51 45.76
CA PRO A 331 -7.74 -28.20 45.25
C PRO A 331 -7.43 -26.77 45.69
N PRO A 332 -6.23 -26.49 46.26
CA PRO A 332 -5.88 -25.14 46.65
C PRO A 332 -6.13 -24.26 45.42
N ILE A 333 -7.00 -23.26 45.58
CA ILE A 333 -7.22 -22.24 44.58
C ILE A 333 -5.82 -21.74 44.23
N PRO A 334 -5.33 -21.90 42.98
CA PRO A 334 -4.02 -21.38 42.65
C PRO A 334 -4.04 -19.90 43.00
N ASP A 335 -3.08 -19.47 43.83
CA ASP A 335 -2.92 -18.08 44.22
C ASP A 335 -2.94 -17.25 42.94
N VAL A 336 -4.06 -16.56 42.70
CA VAL A 336 -4.13 -15.57 41.63
C VAL A 336 -3.12 -14.52 42.04
N PRO A 337 -2.03 -14.30 41.28
CA PRO A 337 -0.98 -13.38 41.69
C PRO A 337 -1.63 -12.03 42.01
N PRO A 338 -1.41 -11.47 43.21
CA PRO A 338 -2.01 -10.20 43.58
C PRO A 338 -1.38 -9.12 42.72
N GLY A 339 -2.16 -8.58 41.78
CA GLY A 339 -1.77 -7.42 41.00
C GLY A 339 -1.84 -7.57 39.48
N THR A 340 -2.97 -8.02 38.92
CA THR A 340 -3.38 -7.45 37.63
C THR A 340 -4.04 -6.11 37.94
N SER A 341 -3.24 -5.06 37.93
CA SER A 341 -3.72 -3.67 37.87
C SER A 341 -4.85 -3.62 36.84
N TYR A 342 -6.03 -3.12 37.24
CA TYR A 342 -7.22 -3.08 36.39
C TYR A 342 -6.83 -2.60 34.99
N PRO A 343 -6.97 -3.43 33.94
CA PRO A 343 -6.41 -3.16 32.63
C PRO A 343 -7.35 -2.24 31.83
N TRP A 344 -7.91 -1.20 32.44
CA TRP A 344 -8.78 -0.23 31.76
C TRP A 344 -8.07 0.41 30.56
N LEU A 345 -6.74 0.52 30.63
CA LEU A 345 -5.89 1.01 29.54
C LEU A 345 -5.74 -0.02 28.42
N GLU A 346 -5.77 -1.33 28.71
CA GLU A 346 -5.84 -2.38 27.70
C GLU A 346 -7.24 -2.49 27.09
N VAL A 347 -8.28 -2.33 27.90
CA VAL A 347 -9.67 -2.23 27.45
C VAL A 347 -9.85 -1.02 26.53
N LEU A 348 -9.27 0.13 26.88
CA LEU A 348 -9.29 1.34 26.05
C LEU A 348 -8.52 1.12 24.74
N ARG A 349 -7.33 0.50 24.79
CA ARG A 349 -6.55 0.14 23.58
C ARG A 349 -7.31 -0.84 22.68
N SER A 350 -7.95 -1.85 23.26
CA SER A 350 -8.78 -2.81 22.54
C SER A 350 -10.01 -2.13 21.93
N LEU A 351 -10.67 -1.24 22.68
CA LEU A 351 -11.83 -0.49 22.19
C LEU A 351 -11.45 0.43 21.03
N ILE A 352 -10.34 1.16 21.12
CA ILE A 352 -9.81 1.99 20.03
C ILE A 352 -9.46 1.13 18.81
N PHE A 353 -8.83 -0.03 19.01
CA PHE A 353 -8.52 -0.97 17.95
C PHE A 353 -9.78 -1.45 17.23
N TRP A 354 -10.79 -1.92 17.96
CA TRP A 354 -12.05 -2.38 17.39
C TRP A 354 -12.79 -1.26 16.67
N LEU A 355 -12.76 -0.04 17.19
CA LEU A 355 -13.38 1.13 16.55
C LEU A 355 -12.66 1.49 15.24
N ALA A 356 -11.32 1.45 15.22
CA ALA A 356 -10.53 1.67 14.01
C ALA A 356 -10.72 0.54 12.98
N ALA A 357 -10.70 -0.72 13.41
CA ALA A 357 -10.94 -1.87 12.56
C ALA A 357 -12.35 -1.86 11.96
N LEU A 358 -13.39 -1.58 12.77
CA LEU A 358 -14.76 -1.41 12.29
C LEU A 358 -14.91 -0.20 11.36
N ALA A 359 -14.18 0.88 11.59
CA ALA A 359 -14.16 2.03 10.69
C ALA A 359 -13.54 1.67 9.34
N ILE A 360 -12.43 0.92 9.33
CA ILE A 360 -11.78 0.46 8.09
C ILE A 360 -12.66 -0.56 7.37
N ILE A 361 -13.17 -1.58 8.07
CA ILE A 361 -14.07 -2.59 7.50
C ILE A 361 -15.34 -1.93 6.98
N GLY A 362 -15.94 -1.01 7.74
CA GLY A 362 -17.11 -0.24 7.32
C GLY A 362 -16.83 0.65 6.12
N TYR A 363 -15.64 1.26 6.04
CA TYR A 363 -15.21 2.06 4.90
C TYR A 363 -14.95 1.19 3.66
N LEU A 364 -14.33 0.02 3.82
CA LEU A 364 -14.10 -0.95 2.74
C LEU A 364 -15.40 -1.56 2.25
N LEU A 365 -16.31 -1.95 3.16
CA LEU A 365 -17.66 -2.39 2.83
C LEU A 365 -18.45 -1.29 2.13
N LYS A 366 -18.29 -0.04 2.58
CA LYS A 366 -18.92 1.11 1.92
C LYS A 366 -18.40 1.25 0.48
N ILE A 367 -17.09 1.25 0.27
CA ILE A 367 -16.50 1.30 -1.08
C ILE A 367 -16.99 0.11 -1.92
N TYR A 368 -16.94 -1.11 -1.38
CA TYR A 368 -17.36 -2.32 -2.09
C TYR A 368 -18.86 -2.33 -2.45
N LEU A 369 -19.72 -1.87 -1.55
CA LEU A 369 -21.17 -1.77 -1.78
C LEU A 369 -21.55 -0.55 -2.64
N ASP A 370 -20.71 0.49 -2.67
CA ASP A 370 -20.85 1.62 -3.58
C ASP A 370 -20.37 1.26 -4.99
N ASP A 371 -19.37 0.39 -5.13
CA ASP A 371 -18.83 -0.12 -6.42
C ASP A 371 -19.67 -1.27 -7.01
N HIS A 372 -20.40 -2.05 -6.20
CA HIS A 372 -21.23 -3.18 -6.65
C HIS A 372 -22.74 -3.02 -6.31
N PRO A 373 -23.52 -2.28 -7.13
CA PRO A 373 -24.95 -2.04 -6.86
C PRO A 373 -25.82 -3.30 -6.93
N GLU A 374 -25.40 -4.34 -7.65
CA GLU A 374 -26.10 -5.63 -7.74
C GLU A 374 -26.16 -6.36 -6.40
N VAL A 375 -25.08 -6.27 -5.60
CA VAL A 375 -25.00 -6.82 -4.25
C VAL A 375 -25.96 -6.05 -3.34
N LYS A 376 -26.00 -4.71 -3.45
CA LYS A 376 -26.92 -3.85 -2.70
C LYS A 376 -28.39 -4.17 -3.00
N GLU A 377 -28.73 -4.54 -4.23
CA GLU A 377 -30.07 -4.99 -4.61
C GLU A 377 -30.37 -6.43 -4.13
N ALA A 378 -29.39 -7.34 -4.19
CA ALA A 378 -29.53 -8.69 -3.65
C ALA A 378 -29.74 -8.69 -2.12
N PHE A 379 -29.04 -7.83 -1.39
CA PHE A 379 -29.19 -7.63 0.05
C PHE A 379 -30.55 -7.03 0.43
N LYS A 380 -31.14 -6.17 -0.41
CA LYS A 380 -32.51 -5.65 -0.21
C LYS A 380 -33.60 -6.71 -0.41
N LYS A 381 -33.35 -7.73 -1.24
CA LYS A 381 -34.29 -8.84 -1.47
C LYS A 381 -34.33 -9.85 -0.32
N PHE A 382 -33.32 -9.86 0.57
CA PHE A 382 -33.28 -10.72 1.75
C PHE A 382 -34.06 -10.12 2.94
N LYS A 383 -35.32 -10.56 3.09
CA LYS A 383 -36.25 -10.17 4.16
C LYS A 383 -35.71 -10.20 5.61
N PRO A 384 -34.90 -11.18 6.07
CA PRO A 384 -34.41 -11.17 7.45
C PRO A 384 -33.40 -10.03 7.72
N PHE A 385 -32.65 -9.61 6.71
CA PHE A 385 -31.68 -8.51 6.85
C PHE A 385 -32.38 -7.15 6.95
N ALA A 386 -33.50 -6.96 6.24
CA ALA A 386 -34.34 -5.76 6.36
C ALA A 386 -34.99 -5.63 7.75
N LEU A 387 -35.36 -6.76 8.39
CA LEU A 387 -35.86 -6.78 9.77
C LEU A 387 -34.78 -6.37 10.77
N ILE A 388 -33.57 -6.90 10.64
CA ILE A 388 -32.44 -6.56 11.53
C ILE A 388 -32.02 -5.10 11.34
N MET A 389 -31.92 -4.61 10.10
CA MET A 389 -31.64 -3.19 9.83
C MET A 389 -32.78 -2.27 10.29
N GLY A 390 -34.04 -2.73 10.23
CA GLY A 390 -35.19 -2.00 10.77
C GLY A 390 -35.12 -1.86 12.29
N LEU A 391 -34.78 -2.94 13.01
CA LEU A 391 -34.56 -2.92 14.46
C LEU A 391 -33.36 -2.04 14.83
N LEU A 392 -32.27 -2.11 14.06
CA LEU A 392 -31.08 -1.29 14.30
C LEU A 392 -31.34 0.20 14.01
N ALA A 393 -32.14 0.52 13.00
CA ALA A 393 -32.58 1.87 12.69
C ALA A 393 -33.53 2.44 13.76
N GLN A 394 -34.43 1.62 14.30
CA GLN A 394 -35.26 1.98 15.45
C GLN A 394 -34.40 2.24 16.69
N LEU A 395 -33.42 1.38 16.98
CA LEU A 395 -32.48 1.57 18.09
C LEU A 395 -31.66 2.87 17.94
N TRP A 396 -31.22 3.18 16.71
CA TRP A 396 -30.51 4.42 16.39
C TRP A 396 -31.40 5.67 16.50
N SER A 397 -32.69 5.55 16.20
CA SER A 397 -33.64 6.65 16.36
C SER A 397 -33.91 6.96 17.84
N LEU A 398 -33.95 5.94 18.70
CA LEU A 398 -34.06 6.07 20.16
C LEU A 398 -32.80 6.72 20.75
N LEU A 399 -31.60 6.34 20.29
CA LEU A 399 -30.34 6.97 20.69
C LEU A 399 -30.23 8.44 20.23
N ARG A 400 -30.74 8.78 19.03
CA ARG A 400 -30.82 10.19 18.58
C ARG A 400 -31.84 11.02 19.36
N GLY A 401 -32.90 10.40 19.87
CA GLY A 401 -33.87 11.07 20.74
C GLY A 401 -33.23 11.55 22.05
N TRP A 402 -32.29 10.77 22.60
CA TRP A 402 -31.55 11.13 23.81
C TRP A 402 -30.54 12.27 23.60
N THR A 403 -29.97 12.41 22.41
CA THR A 403 -29.07 13.53 22.10
C THR A 403 -29.82 14.83 21.80
N GLN A 404 -31.09 14.76 21.39
CA GLN A 404 -31.92 15.95 21.18
C GLN A 404 -32.46 16.53 22.49
N ALA A 405 -32.80 15.70 23.49
CA ALA A 405 -33.21 16.16 24.82
C ALA A 405 -32.07 16.84 25.62
N GLY A 406 -30.81 16.48 25.35
CA GLY A 406 -29.63 17.14 25.95
C GLY A 406 -29.18 18.42 25.24
N LEU A 407 -29.73 18.74 24.07
CA LEU A 407 -29.33 19.89 23.24
C LEU A 407 -30.27 21.10 23.34
N GLU A 408 -31.31 21.05 24.18
CA GLU A 408 -32.19 22.20 24.43
C GLU A 408 -31.64 23.20 25.46
N MET A 409 -30.49 22.92 26.09
CA MET A 409 -29.80 23.84 27.00
C MET A 409 -28.67 24.68 26.36
N LEU A 410 -28.49 24.64 25.03
CA LEU A 410 -27.48 25.46 24.34
C LEU A 410 -28.14 26.46 23.38
N PRO A 411 -27.83 27.76 23.48
CA PRO A 411 -28.46 28.80 22.68
C PRO A 411 -28.14 28.63 21.19
N LYS A 412 -29.20 28.60 20.40
CA LYS A 412 -29.18 28.51 18.93
C LYS A 412 -28.55 29.76 18.32
N SER A 413 -27.33 29.66 17.80
CA SER A 413 -26.80 30.63 16.83
C SER A 413 -25.75 30.02 15.90
N SER A 414 -26.18 29.59 14.70
CA SER A 414 -25.49 29.77 13.41
C SER A 414 -25.98 28.72 12.38
N PRO A 415 -26.59 29.12 11.26
CA PRO A 415 -27.06 28.21 10.21
C PRO A 415 -25.99 28.10 9.12
N PHE A 416 -25.19 27.02 9.12
CA PHE A 416 -24.28 26.75 7.98
C PHE A 416 -24.42 25.36 7.35
N PHE A 417 -25.42 24.58 7.74
CA PHE A 417 -25.72 23.32 7.07
C PHE A 417 -27.20 23.18 6.77
N GLN A 418 -27.65 23.92 5.76
CA GLN A 418 -28.92 23.64 5.12
C GLN A 418 -28.68 22.97 3.77
N LYS A 419 -28.99 21.67 3.75
CA LYS A 419 -29.55 20.87 2.66
C LYS A 419 -29.18 21.32 1.23
N ARG A 420 -28.39 20.48 0.56
CA ARG A 420 -28.61 20.22 -0.86
C ARG A 420 -28.92 18.73 -1.05
N GLY A 421 -30.20 18.44 -0.87
CA GLY A 421 -30.80 17.26 -1.47
C GLY A 421 -31.07 17.53 -2.95
N ASP A 422 -31.01 16.43 -3.69
CA ASP A 422 -31.59 16.21 -5.01
C ASP A 422 -30.87 16.80 -6.23
N ARG A 423 -30.16 15.90 -6.92
CA ARG A 423 -30.35 15.67 -8.36
C ARG A 423 -29.65 14.39 -8.81
N SER A 424 -30.50 13.43 -9.13
CA SER A 424 -30.42 12.43 -10.20
C SER A 424 -29.33 12.58 -11.26
N SER A 425 -28.99 11.41 -11.81
CA SER A 425 -28.36 11.11 -13.12
C SER A 425 -26.83 11.20 -13.23
N GLY A 426 -26.20 10.04 -13.07
CA GLY A 426 -25.11 9.56 -13.93
C GLY A 426 -23.83 10.40 -13.95
N GLU A 427 -23.01 10.29 -12.90
CA GLU A 427 -21.62 10.77 -12.96
C GLU A 427 -20.67 9.60 -13.24
N ALA A 428 -20.29 9.52 -14.51
CA ALA A 428 -19.01 8.99 -14.92
C ALA A 428 -17.88 9.72 -14.20
N VAL A 429 -16.95 8.95 -13.64
CA VAL A 429 -15.50 9.22 -13.51
C VAL A 429 -15.11 10.70 -13.50
N GLY A 430 -14.78 11.22 -12.31
CA GLY A 430 -13.75 12.23 -12.11
C GLY A 430 -13.80 13.46 -13.02
N TRP A 431 -14.84 14.29 -12.88
CA TRP A 431 -14.91 15.57 -13.60
C TRP A 431 -14.01 16.65 -12.96
N PHE A 432 -12.90 16.85 -13.65
CA PHE A 432 -11.84 17.83 -13.47
C PHE A 432 -12.27 19.23 -13.01
N ARG A 433 -11.48 19.78 -12.06
CA ARG A 433 -11.47 21.20 -11.67
C ARG A 433 -11.36 22.09 -12.91
N ARG A 434 -12.46 22.75 -13.28
CA ARG A 434 -12.62 23.71 -14.38
C ARG A 434 -11.67 24.92 -14.40
N ARG A 435 -10.72 25.04 -13.46
CA ARG A 435 -9.92 26.25 -13.28
C ARG A 435 -8.44 26.14 -13.67
N ASN A 436 -7.97 24.97 -14.12
CA ASN A 436 -6.53 24.71 -14.37
C ASN A 436 -6.20 23.97 -15.67
N LEU A 437 -7.07 24.02 -16.69
CA LEU A 437 -6.82 23.38 -17.99
C LEU A 437 -5.73 24.15 -18.75
N SER A 438 -4.74 23.42 -19.30
CA SER A 438 -3.75 23.97 -20.24
C SER A 438 -4.42 24.46 -21.53
N ALA A 439 -3.79 25.35 -22.30
CA ALA A 439 -4.35 25.85 -23.57
C ALA A 439 -4.74 24.70 -24.52
N ARG A 440 -3.92 23.64 -24.57
CA ARG A 440 -4.18 22.42 -25.35
C ARG A 440 -5.41 21.66 -24.83
N ASP A 441 -5.53 21.46 -23.52
CA ASP A 441 -6.68 20.75 -22.94
C ASP A 441 -7.98 21.52 -23.13
N ARG A 442 -7.94 22.86 -23.11
CA ARG A 442 -9.09 23.71 -23.41
C ARG A 442 -9.56 23.53 -24.85
N ILE A 443 -8.64 23.50 -25.81
CA ILE A 443 -8.95 23.27 -27.23
C ILE A 443 -9.64 21.91 -27.42
N VAL A 444 -9.04 20.84 -26.87
CA VAL A 444 -9.62 19.48 -26.94
C VAL A 444 -10.99 19.44 -26.28
N TYR A 445 -11.14 20.09 -25.13
CA TYR A 445 -12.41 20.17 -24.41
C TYR A 445 -13.51 20.84 -25.22
N TYR A 446 -13.25 22.01 -25.82
CA TYR A 446 -14.27 22.74 -26.60
C TYR A 446 -14.71 21.97 -27.84
N TYR A 447 -13.79 21.27 -28.52
CA TYR A 447 -14.14 20.43 -29.66
C TYR A 447 -14.98 19.21 -29.26
N LEU A 448 -14.62 18.50 -28.18
CA LEU A 448 -15.43 17.37 -27.71
C LEU A 448 -16.83 17.80 -27.24
N ASN A 449 -16.92 18.97 -26.61
CA ASN A 449 -18.19 19.55 -26.18
C ASN A 449 -19.03 20.02 -27.39
N LEU A 450 -18.39 20.47 -28.47
CA LEU A 450 -19.05 20.72 -29.75
C LEU A 450 -19.70 19.44 -30.29
N LEU A 451 -19.00 18.31 -30.26
CA LEU A 451 -19.54 17.03 -30.73
C LEU A 451 -20.74 16.54 -29.91
N ASP A 452 -20.71 16.67 -28.58
CA ASP A 452 -21.86 16.34 -27.72
C ASP A 452 -23.07 17.24 -28.03
N HIS A 453 -22.84 18.52 -28.31
CA HIS A 453 -23.89 19.44 -28.72
C HIS A 453 -24.42 19.15 -30.13
N ALA A 454 -23.54 18.84 -31.08
CA ALA A 454 -23.90 18.45 -32.44
C ALA A 454 -24.67 17.13 -32.45
N GLN A 455 -24.40 16.18 -31.53
CA GLN A 455 -25.20 14.96 -31.38
C GLN A 455 -26.64 15.24 -30.92
N LYS A 456 -26.86 16.29 -30.12
CA LYS A 456 -28.18 16.66 -29.59
C LYS A 456 -28.99 17.56 -30.54
N GLN A 457 -28.31 18.30 -31.42
CA GLN A 457 -28.89 19.40 -32.19
C GLN A 457 -28.53 19.37 -33.70
N GLY A 458 -27.81 18.36 -34.16
CA GLY A 458 -27.34 18.21 -35.54
C GLY A 458 -27.02 16.74 -35.85
N PRO A 459 -26.28 16.47 -36.95
CA PRO A 459 -25.91 15.11 -37.33
C PRO A 459 -24.84 14.57 -36.39
N ALA A 460 -25.08 13.43 -35.76
CA ALA A 460 -24.08 12.78 -34.90
C ALA A 460 -22.89 12.26 -35.74
N ARG A 461 -21.67 12.43 -35.21
CA ARG A 461 -20.47 11.82 -35.79
C ARG A 461 -20.53 10.30 -35.63
N LYS A 462 -20.28 9.55 -36.71
CA LYS A 462 -20.17 8.08 -36.65
C LYS A 462 -18.85 7.70 -35.97
N GLY A 463 -18.84 6.61 -35.20
CA GLY A 463 -17.67 6.18 -34.41
C GLY A 463 -16.40 5.91 -35.23
N SER A 464 -16.52 5.61 -36.53
CA SER A 464 -15.40 5.38 -37.44
C SER A 464 -14.96 6.60 -38.25
N GLN A 465 -15.70 7.72 -38.21
CA GLN A 465 -15.37 8.92 -39.00
C GLN A 465 -14.23 9.70 -38.35
N THR A 466 -13.27 10.18 -39.14
CA THR A 466 -12.23 11.10 -38.66
C THR A 466 -12.79 12.53 -38.45
N PRO A 467 -12.10 13.41 -37.71
CA PRO A 467 -12.52 14.80 -37.53
C PRO A 467 -12.74 15.55 -38.86
N TYR A 468 -11.83 15.38 -39.83
CA TYR A 468 -11.95 15.97 -41.17
C TYR A 468 -13.07 15.34 -42.00
N GLU A 469 -13.35 14.05 -41.85
CA GLU A 469 -14.49 13.41 -42.53
C GLU A 469 -15.85 13.85 -41.96
N TYR A 470 -15.88 14.30 -40.70
CA TYR A 470 -17.09 14.78 -40.06
C TYR A 470 -17.37 16.26 -40.35
N GLU A 471 -16.33 17.04 -40.62
CA GLU A 471 -16.39 18.49 -40.89
C GLU A 471 -17.45 18.89 -41.93
N PRO A 472 -17.56 18.24 -43.12
CA PRO A 472 -18.58 18.60 -44.13
C PRO A 472 -20.02 18.43 -43.63
N ASN A 473 -20.27 17.44 -42.78
CA ASN A 473 -21.60 17.20 -42.21
C ASN A 473 -21.99 18.30 -41.23
N LEU A 474 -21.00 18.84 -40.51
CA LEU A 474 -21.20 19.94 -39.58
C LEU A 474 -21.39 21.27 -40.32
N GLN A 475 -20.63 21.51 -41.39
CA GLN A 475 -20.77 22.67 -42.30
C GLN A 475 -22.15 22.73 -42.96
N GLN A 476 -22.62 21.60 -43.51
CA GLN A 476 -23.97 21.50 -44.08
C GLN A 476 -25.08 21.82 -43.04
N SER A 477 -24.78 21.56 -41.76
CA SER A 477 -25.72 21.81 -40.68
C SER A 477 -25.72 23.26 -40.21
N ALA A 478 -24.61 23.97 -40.36
CA ALA A 478 -24.46 25.37 -39.97
C ALA A 478 -23.64 26.16 -41.03
N PRO A 479 -24.25 26.47 -42.19
CA PRO A 479 -23.55 27.13 -43.30
C PRO A 479 -23.09 28.57 -42.98
N ASP A 480 -23.67 29.19 -41.96
CA ASP A 480 -23.29 30.55 -41.52
C ASP A 480 -21.92 30.60 -40.82
N VAL A 481 -21.31 29.46 -40.47
CA VAL A 481 -20.09 29.35 -39.66
C VAL A 481 -19.10 28.31 -40.20
N GLU A 482 -19.03 28.15 -41.52
CA GLU A 482 -18.19 27.15 -42.16
C GLU A 482 -16.69 27.35 -41.87
N GLY A 483 -16.24 28.60 -41.82
CA GLY A 483 -14.86 28.96 -41.49
C GLY A 483 -14.47 28.57 -40.07
N GLU A 484 -15.33 28.88 -39.10
CA GLU A 484 -15.10 28.54 -37.69
C GLU A 484 -15.12 27.03 -37.44
N ILE A 485 -15.90 26.27 -38.22
CA ILE A 485 -15.91 24.80 -38.18
C ILE A 485 -14.60 24.22 -38.70
N HIS A 486 -14.04 24.80 -39.75
CA HIS A 486 -12.74 24.41 -40.29
C HIS A 486 -11.62 24.70 -39.28
N ASP A 487 -11.57 25.93 -38.76
CA ASP A 487 -10.53 26.40 -37.85
C ASP A 487 -10.50 25.59 -36.54
N ILE A 488 -11.66 25.32 -35.93
CA ILE A 488 -11.71 24.52 -34.70
C ILE A 488 -11.32 23.05 -34.93
N THR A 489 -11.63 22.50 -36.12
CA THR A 489 -11.30 21.11 -36.47
C THR A 489 -9.80 20.97 -36.73
N ASP A 490 -9.20 21.89 -37.46
CA ASP A 490 -7.78 21.90 -37.74
C ASP A 490 -6.95 22.11 -36.46
N VAL A 491 -7.34 23.09 -35.63
CA VAL A 491 -6.67 23.35 -34.34
C VAL A 491 -6.83 22.18 -33.38
N PHE A 492 -7.97 21.48 -33.40
CA PHE A 492 -8.16 20.24 -32.62
C PHE A 492 -7.24 19.11 -33.09
N VAL A 493 -7.15 18.86 -34.39
CA VAL A 493 -6.30 17.80 -34.94
C VAL A 493 -4.84 18.08 -34.60
N ARG A 494 -4.38 19.32 -34.78
CA ARG A 494 -3.04 19.74 -34.34
C ARG A 494 -2.87 19.56 -32.83
N ALA A 495 -3.82 20.00 -32.02
CA ALA A 495 -3.74 19.85 -30.56
C ALA A 495 -3.70 18.40 -30.08
N ARG A 496 -4.33 17.48 -30.82
CA ARG A 496 -4.46 16.06 -30.46
C ARG A 496 -3.32 15.20 -30.98
N TYR A 497 -2.81 15.50 -32.17
CA TYR A 497 -1.87 14.65 -32.89
C TYR A 497 -0.50 15.30 -33.17
N SER A 498 -0.36 16.61 -32.99
CA SER A 498 0.93 17.31 -33.12
C SER A 498 1.55 17.66 -31.77
N GLN A 499 2.88 17.82 -31.76
CA GLN A 499 3.63 18.25 -30.58
C GLN A 499 3.69 19.79 -30.43
N SER A 500 3.03 20.54 -31.32
CA SER A 500 3.08 22.01 -31.36
C SER A 500 2.63 22.66 -30.04
N SER A 501 3.30 23.74 -29.61
CA SER A 501 2.88 24.53 -28.45
C SER A 501 1.64 25.38 -28.82
N PHE A 502 0.71 25.52 -27.88
CA PHE A 502 -0.53 26.29 -28.06
C PHE A 502 -0.58 27.43 -27.06
N THR A 503 -0.96 28.61 -27.52
CA THR A 503 -1.07 29.81 -26.67
C THR A 503 -2.48 29.95 -26.07
N ASP A 504 -2.59 30.66 -24.95
CA ASP A 504 -3.89 30.98 -24.35
C ASP A 504 -4.78 31.84 -25.29
N GLN A 505 -4.17 32.59 -26.21
CA GLN A 505 -4.88 33.34 -27.24
C GLN A 505 -5.58 32.39 -28.24
N GLN A 506 -4.89 31.33 -28.70
CA GLN A 506 -5.49 30.31 -29.56
C GLN A 506 -6.62 29.55 -28.85
N ALA A 507 -6.44 29.22 -27.57
CA ALA A 507 -7.51 28.59 -26.78
C ALA A 507 -8.73 29.51 -26.59
N SER A 508 -8.51 30.83 -26.48
CA SER A 508 -9.59 31.82 -26.37
C SER A 508 -10.32 32.04 -27.70
N LEU A 509 -9.60 31.95 -28.82
CA LEU A 509 -10.17 31.98 -30.18
C LEU A 509 -11.07 30.76 -30.42
N VAL A 510 -10.57 29.56 -30.12
CA VAL A 510 -11.35 28.31 -30.19
C VAL A 510 -12.60 28.36 -29.29
N GLN A 511 -12.51 28.98 -28.11
CA GLN A 511 -13.67 29.20 -27.24
C GLN A 511 -14.70 30.17 -27.86
N TRP A 512 -14.25 31.15 -28.64
CA TRP A 512 -15.12 32.08 -29.34
C TRP A 512 -15.81 31.37 -30.53
N GLU A 513 -15.06 30.65 -31.36
CA GLU A 513 -15.56 29.84 -32.49
C GLU A 513 -16.60 28.84 -32.02
N TRP A 514 -16.29 28.07 -30.96
CA TRP A 514 -17.22 27.13 -30.34
C TRP A 514 -18.56 27.79 -29.94
N ARG A 515 -18.53 29.02 -29.42
CA ARG A 515 -19.74 29.75 -29.05
C ARG A 515 -20.56 30.19 -30.26
N GLN A 516 -19.92 30.54 -31.37
CA GLN A 516 -20.62 30.90 -32.61
C GLN A 516 -21.29 29.68 -33.23
N ILE A 517 -20.56 28.56 -33.33
CA ILE A 517 -21.08 27.32 -33.88
C ILE A 517 -22.27 26.82 -33.04
N LYS A 518 -22.17 26.88 -31.71
CA LYS A 518 -23.28 26.52 -30.82
C LYS A 518 -24.52 27.41 -31.01
N LYS A 519 -24.35 28.70 -31.28
CA LYS A 519 -25.46 29.61 -31.56
C LYS A 519 -26.12 29.30 -32.90
N ALA A 520 -25.32 29.05 -33.94
CA ALA A 520 -25.81 28.69 -35.27
C ALA A 520 -26.61 27.38 -35.24
N LEU A 521 -26.07 26.33 -34.59
CA LEU A 521 -26.77 25.05 -34.41
C LEU A 521 -28.07 25.18 -33.60
N ARG A 522 -28.12 26.09 -32.62
CA ARG A 522 -29.35 26.35 -31.85
C ARG A 522 -30.40 27.10 -32.66
N ARG A 523 -30.00 28.08 -33.48
CA ARG A 523 -30.91 28.91 -34.29
C ARG A 523 -31.66 28.08 -35.33
N LYS A 524 -31.01 27.07 -35.91
CA LYS A 524 -31.64 26.17 -36.88
C LYS A 524 -32.71 25.24 -36.28
N ASN A 525 -32.61 24.91 -34.98
CA ASN A 525 -33.59 24.06 -34.27
C ASN A 525 -34.71 24.82 -33.56
N GLN A 526 -34.68 26.15 -33.58
CA GLN A 526 -35.84 26.97 -33.23
C GLN A 526 -36.43 27.48 -34.53
N PRO A 527 -37.40 26.76 -35.14
CA PRO A 527 -38.22 27.39 -36.17
C PRO A 527 -38.93 28.60 -35.54
N ASP A 528 -39.00 29.69 -36.29
CA ASP A 528 -39.79 30.87 -35.92
C ASP A 528 -41.19 30.45 -35.42
N GLN A 529 -41.68 31.17 -34.41
CA GLN A 529 -43.06 31.09 -33.94
C GLN A 529 -44.06 31.34 -35.06
#